data_AF-A0A3A0CAN2-F1
#
_entry.id   AF-A0A3A0CAN2-F1
#
_cell.length_a   1.000
_cell.length_b   1.000
_cell.length_c   1.000
_cell.angle_alpha   90.00
_cell.angle_beta   90.00
_cell.angle_gamma   90.00
#
_symmetry.space_group_name_H-M   'P 1'
#
loop_
_entity.id
_entity.type
_entity.pdbx_description
1 polymer ?
#
loop_
_entity_poly.entity_id
_entity_poly.type
_entity_poly.pdbx_seq_one_letter_code
_entity_poly.pdbx_strand_id
1 'polypeptide(L)'
;MRTSRHLIAMLTIAIGTAATASAAPTWQYYAGGDAGFLALSNNGALERAVTESRIGNNAANGTWELAVWQQGGVGTPVDTDQKSWTNGLDTAFSLQYDGVNSVTYTVGGTTVTWSGLGGGFTDIFIRTRSATDSTLTLSGLDLDGLAIGNLVSSGNGDVDYIRIRNMGMDFGAFTLTGTQNFAWAGAQPSNSALAYQIKLTNVIPEPGTLSLLAVGGLGLLRRRRR
;
A
#
# COMPACT_ATOMS: atom_id res chain seq x y z
N MET A 1 -33.43 -58.78 42.58
CA MET A 1 -33.01 -58.86 41.16
C MET A 1 -32.34 -57.55 40.78
N ARG A 2 -31.14 -57.65 40.21
CA ARG A 2 -30.18 -56.55 40.01
C ARG A 2 -30.57 -55.62 38.85
N THR A 3 -30.28 -54.35 39.09
CA THR A 3 -30.25 -53.18 38.22
C THR A 3 -29.32 -53.32 37.00
N SER A 4 -29.69 -52.74 35.86
CA SER A 4 -28.72 -52.18 34.90
C SER A 4 -29.35 -51.06 34.08
N ARG A 5 -28.86 -49.83 34.26
CA ARG A 5 -29.12 -48.67 33.39
C ARG A 5 -27.80 -48.39 32.66
N HIS A 6 -27.81 -48.52 31.34
CA HIS A 6 -26.65 -48.19 30.50
C HIS A 6 -26.70 -46.71 30.13
N LEU A 7 -25.80 -45.92 30.73
CA LEU A 7 -25.52 -44.54 30.35
C LEU A 7 -24.46 -44.57 29.24
N ILE A 8 -24.78 -44.08 28.05
CA ILE A 8 -23.82 -43.87 26.96
C ILE A 8 -23.34 -42.43 27.07
N ALA A 9 -22.09 -42.23 27.47
CA ALA A 9 -21.45 -40.91 27.45
C ALA A 9 -20.82 -40.68 26.07
N MET A 10 -21.36 -39.73 25.30
CA MET A 10 -20.69 -39.19 24.12
C MET A 10 -19.56 -38.26 24.56
N LEU A 11 -18.32 -38.58 24.19
CA LEU A 11 -17.16 -37.73 24.35
C LEU A 11 -16.93 -36.97 23.04
N THR A 12 -17.35 -35.71 22.98
CA THR A 12 -17.07 -34.82 21.85
C THR A 12 -15.70 -34.19 22.05
N ILE A 13 -14.69 -34.62 21.29
CA ILE A 13 -13.37 -33.99 21.27
C ILE A 13 -13.46 -32.74 20.39
N ALA A 14 -13.55 -31.56 21.01
CA ALA A 14 -13.39 -30.30 20.32
C ALA A 14 -11.89 -30.07 20.06
N ILE A 15 -11.45 -30.28 18.82
CA ILE A 15 -10.12 -29.87 18.36
C ILE A 15 -10.18 -28.35 18.18
N GLY A 16 -9.71 -27.60 19.18
CA GLY A 16 -9.51 -26.17 19.06
C GLY A 16 -8.34 -25.91 18.10
N THR A 17 -8.64 -25.48 16.88
CA THR A 17 -7.62 -24.90 15.99
C THR A 17 -7.21 -23.55 16.58
N ALA A 18 -6.04 -23.49 17.21
CA ALA A 18 -5.42 -22.22 17.56
C ALA A 18 -5.09 -21.48 16.26
N ALA A 19 -5.90 -20.49 15.91
CA ALA A 19 -5.57 -19.57 14.82
C ALA A 19 -4.28 -18.83 15.21
N THR A 20 -3.24 -18.96 14.40
CA THR A 20 -2.05 -18.15 14.53
C THR A 20 -2.45 -16.70 14.28
N ALA A 21 -2.40 -15.86 15.32
CA ALA A 21 -2.59 -14.42 15.16
C ALA A 21 -1.49 -13.91 14.22
N SER A 22 -1.86 -13.52 13.01
CA SER A 22 -0.99 -12.77 12.11
C SER A 22 -0.68 -11.43 12.77
N ALA A 23 0.58 -11.01 12.76
CA ALA A 23 0.92 -9.65 13.16
C ALA A 23 0.19 -8.68 12.23
N ALA A 24 -0.44 -7.64 12.81
CA ALA A 24 -1.08 -6.59 12.03
C ALA A 24 -0.01 -5.82 11.23
N PRO A 25 -0.35 -5.28 10.05
CA PRO A 25 0.53 -4.37 9.33
C PRO A 25 0.98 -3.19 10.21
N THR A 26 2.18 -2.68 9.94
CA THR A 26 2.70 -1.47 10.61
C THR A 26 3.12 -0.45 9.58
N TRP A 27 3.07 0.84 9.92
CA TRP A 27 3.45 1.91 9.01
C TRP A 27 4.46 2.86 9.65
N GLN A 28 5.20 3.59 8.81
CA GLN A 28 6.08 4.67 9.21
C GLN A 28 6.25 5.67 8.07
N TYR A 29 6.54 6.93 8.40
CA TYR A 29 7.12 7.86 7.43
C TYR A 29 8.47 7.32 6.94
N TYR A 30 8.71 7.45 5.64
CA TYR A 30 9.89 6.88 5.00
C TYR A 30 10.80 7.99 4.46
N ALA A 31 11.84 8.29 5.24
CA ALA A 31 12.81 9.34 4.92
C ALA A 31 13.74 9.03 3.73
N GLY A 32 13.65 7.83 3.15
CA GLY A 32 14.50 7.44 2.02
C GLY A 32 14.14 8.11 0.69
N GLY A 33 12.94 8.69 0.59
CA GLY A 33 12.45 9.33 -0.64
C GLY A 33 12.49 8.40 -1.86
N ASP A 34 12.56 9.00 -3.05
CA ASP A 34 12.64 8.27 -4.32
C ASP A 34 13.87 7.33 -4.38
N ALA A 35 15.04 7.81 -3.95
CA ALA A 35 16.28 7.04 -4.00
C ALA A 35 16.23 5.78 -3.13
N GLY A 36 15.73 5.92 -1.89
CA GLY A 36 15.55 4.79 -0.98
C GLY A 36 14.49 3.82 -1.48
N PHE A 37 13.38 4.34 -1.99
CA PHE A 37 12.32 3.53 -2.60
C PHE A 37 12.86 2.70 -3.77
N LEU A 38 13.62 3.32 -4.68
CA LEU A 38 14.21 2.64 -5.83
C LEU A 38 15.22 1.58 -5.40
N ALA A 39 16.03 1.84 -4.36
CA ALA A 39 16.94 0.84 -3.81
C ALA A 39 16.19 -0.40 -3.27
N LEU A 40 15.09 -0.19 -2.55
CA LEU A 40 14.28 -1.29 -2.00
C LEU A 40 13.50 -2.06 -3.06
N SER A 41 12.99 -1.36 -4.07
CA SER A 41 12.12 -1.93 -5.12
C SER A 41 12.89 -2.47 -6.33
N ASN A 42 14.22 -2.55 -6.26
CA ASN A 42 15.08 -2.89 -7.40
C ASN A 42 14.80 -2.01 -8.62
N ASN A 43 14.89 -0.68 -8.43
CA ASN A 43 14.55 0.34 -9.41
C ASN A 43 13.13 0.19 -9.99
N GLY A 44 12.15 -0.11 -9.12
CA GLY A 44 10.76 -0.30 -9.50
C GLY A 44 10.42 -1.69 -10.07
N ALA A 45 11.41 -2.56 -10.32
CA ALA A 45 11.17 -3.89 -10.88
C ALA A 45 10.35 -4.81 -9.95
N LEU A 46 10.28 -4.50 -8.65
CA LEU A 46 9.50 -5.26 -7.67
C LEU A 46 8.10 -4.69 -7.40
N GLU A 47 7.72 -3.60 -8.07
CA GLU A 47 6.36 -3.08 -8.01
C GLU A 47 5.39 -4.08 -8.69
N ARG A 48 4.24 -4.32 -8.07
CA ARG A 48 3.16 -5.19 -8.58
C ARG A 48 2.06 -4.37 -9.23
N ALA A 49 1.68 -3.28 -8.59
CA ALA A 49 0.75 -2.29 -9.12
C ALA A 49 1.10 -0.90 -8.62
N VAL A 50 0.81 0.10 -9.44
CA VAL A 50 0.80 1.49 -9.01
C VAL A 50 -0.53 2.10 -9.37
N THR A 51 -1.16 2.78 -8.42
CA THR A 51 -2.28 3.67 -8.73
C THR A 51 -1.80 5.10 -8.59
N GLU A 52 -2.23 5.98 -9.48
CA GLU A 52 -1.81 7.37 -9.49
C GLU A 52 -3.01 8.29 -9.62
N SER A 53 -3.02 9.33 -8.80
CA SER A 53 -3.79 10.54 -9.04
C SER A 53 -2.81 11.67 -9.26
N ARG A 54 -3.02 12.42 -10.33
CA ARG A 54 -2.13 13.50 -10.71
C ARG A 54 -2.90 14.63 -11.35
N ILE A 55 -2.28 15.81 -11.42
CA ILE A 55 -2.66 16.80 -12.40
C ILE A 55 -1.90 16.53 -13.71
N GLY A 56 -2.59 15.97 -14.69
CA GLY A 56 -2.15 15.71 -16.05
C GLY A 56 -2.21 16.98 -16.89
N ASN A 57 -3.29 17.16 -17.64
CA ASN A 57 -3.61 18.42 -18.34
C ASN A 57 -4.94 19.04 -17.89
N ASN A 58 -5.60 18.44 -16.90
CA ASN A 58 -6.86 18.82 -16.29
C ASN A 58 -7.98 19.11 -17.29
N ALA A 59 -8.04 18.34 -18.36
CA ALA A 59 -9.04 18.51 -19.41
C ALA A 59 -9.75 17.18 -19.67
N ALA A 60 -11.01 17.25 -20.10
CA ALA A 60 -11.76 16.06 -20.55
C ALA A 60 -11.16 15.43 -21.82
N ASN A 61 -10.15 16.07 -22.41
CA ASN A 61 -9.37 15.62 -23.55
C ASN A 61 -7.86 15.79 -23.27
N GLY A 62 -7.09 14.71 -23.35
CA GLY A 62 -5.63 14.73 -23.26
C GLY A 62 -5.05 13.74 -22.26
N THR A 63 -4.00 14.12 -21.53
CA THR A 63 -3.25 13.21 -20.65
C THR A 63 -4.09 12.85 -19.43
N TRP A 64 -4.26 11.56 -19.16
CA TRP A 64 -5.08 11.02 -18.05
C TRP A 64 -4.78 11.63 -16.68
N GLU A 65 -5.75 11.59 -15.77
CA GLU A 65 -5.66 12.18 -14.42
C GLU A 65 -5.62 11.10 -13.35
N LEU A 66 -6.20 9.93 -13.65
CA LEU A 66 -6.11 8.70 -12.86
C LEU A 66 -5.54 7.56 -13.70
N ALA A 67 -4.77 6.70 -13.06
CA ALA A 67 -4.21 5.52 -13.71
C ALA A 67 -4.00 4.35 -12.76
N VAL A 68 -4.03 3.14 -13.33
CA VAL A 68 -3.44 1.92 -12.74
C VAL A 68 -2.38 1.36 -13.68
N TRP A 69 -1.24 0.97 -13.13
CA TRP A 69 -0.07 0.48 -13.86
C TRP A 69 0.27 -0.98 -13.51
N GLN A 70 0.65 -1.76 -14.52
CA GLN A 70 1.25 -3.08 -14.37
C GLN A 70 2.77 -2.91 -14.25
N GLN A 71 3.28 -2.86 -13.01
CA GLN A 71 4.72 -2.85 -12.68
C GLN A 71 5.53 -1.58 -13.06
N GLY A 72 6.22 -1.01 -12.08
CA GLY A 72 7.25 0.03 -12.26
C GLY A 72 6.73 1.45 -12.48
N GLY A 73 5.43 1.64 -12.76
CA GLY A 73 4.91 2.93 -13.22
C GLY A 73 5.58 3.41 -14.52
N VAL A 74 6.20 2.49 -15.28
CA VAL A 74 6.92 2.75 -16.52
C VAL A 74 6.15 2.10 -17.66
N GLY A 75 5.92 2.85 -18.74
CA GLY A 75 5.23 2.35 -19.94
C GLY A 75 3.90 3.04 -20.18
N THR A 76 2.88 2.28 -20.55
CA THR A 76 1.50 2.78 -20.68
C THR A 76 0.68 2.22 -19.51
N PRO A 77 -0.12 3.04 -18.81
CA PRO A 77 -1.02 2.51 -17.81
C PRO A 77 -1.98 1.49 -18.41
N VAL A 78 -2.41 0.52 -17.59
CA VAL A 78 -3.36 -0.51 -18.03
C VAL A 78 -4.77 0.03 -18.12
N ASP A 79 -5.10 0.96 -17.21
CA ASP A 79 -6.37 1.67 -17.21
C ASP A 79 -6.15 3.12 -16.81
N THR A 80 -6.95 4.02 -17.40
CA THR A 80 -6.85 5.46 -17.18
C THR A 80 -8.22 6.12 -17.24
N ASP A 81 -8.39 7.18 -16.46
CA ASP A 81 -9.57 8.04 -16.58
C ASP A 81 -9.21 9.51 -16.39
N GLN A 82 -10.14 10.38 -16.77
CA GLN A 82 -10.06 11.83 -16.65
C GLN A 82 -10.77 12.31 -15.39
N LYS A 83 -10.29 13.44 -14.85
CA LYS A 83 -10.92 14.10 -13.72
C LYS A 83 -10.62 15.60 -13.72
N SER A 84 -11.63 16.41 -13.48
CA SER A 84 -11.43 17.84 -13.25
C SER A 84 -11.04 18.09 -11.80
N TRP A 85 -9.82 18.56 -11.59
CA TRP A 85 -9.32 18.98 -10.28
C TRP A 85 -9.72 20.41 -9.98
N THR A 86 -10.24 20.63 -8.77
CA THR A 86 -10.55 21.95 -8.23
C THR A 86 -9.52 22.29 -7.17
N ASN A 87 -8.91 23.48 -7.27
CA ASN A 87 -7.88 23.95 -6.35
C ASN A 87 -8.39 23.97 -4.91
N GLY A 88 -7.68 23.29 -4.01
CA GLY A 88 -7.98 23.23 -2.59
C GLY A 88 -9.21 22.41 -2.22
N LEU A 89 -9.79 21.65 -3.17
CA LEU A 89 -10.95 20.81 -2.88
C LEU A 89 -10.53 19.43 -2.34
N ASP A 90 -11.03 19.13 -1.15
CA ASP A 90 -10.93 17.79 -0.57
C ASP A 90 -11.71 16.77 -1.41
N THR A 91 -11.05 15.68 -1.78
CA THR A 91 -11.66 14.58 -2.53
C THR A 91 -11.31 13.25 -1.88
N ALA A 92 -12.34 12.48 -1.50
CA ALA A 92 -12.14 11.14 -0.97
C ALA A 92 -11.57 10.20 -2.04
N PHE A 93 -10.72 9.26 -1.62
CA PHE A 93 -10.27 8.15 -2.43
C PHE A 93 -10.34 6.82 -1.68
N SER A 94 -10.40 5.74 -2.45
CA SER A 94 -10.27 4.37 -1.96
C SER A 94 -9.48 3.51 -2.93
N LEU A 95 -8.56 2.70 -2.42
CA LEU A 95 -7.90 1.62 -3.12
C LEU A 95 -8.35 0.30 -2.51
N GLN A 96 -8.93 -0.58 -3.33
CA GLN A 96 -9.35 -1.92 -2.94
C GLN A 96 -8.48 -2.94 -3.66
N TYR A 97 -7.94 -3.88 -2.89
CA TYR A 97 -7.31 -5.09 -3.42
C TYR A 97 -8.14 -6.30 -2.99
N ASP A 98 -8.50 -7.17 -3.94
CA ASP A 98 -9.36 -8.33 -3.67
C ASP A 98 -8.63 -9.51 -3.00
N GLY A 99 -7.32 -9.39 -2.76
CA GLY A 99 -6.50 -10.45 -2.19
C GLY A 99 -6.00 -11.46 -3.23
N VAL A 100 -6.34 -11.29 -4.50
CA VAL A 100 -6.04 -12.26 -5.56
C VAL A 100 -5.31 -11.60 -6.73
N ASN A 101 -5.97 -10.70 -7.47
CA ASN A 101 -5.40 -10.09 -8.68
C ASN A 101 -6.05 -8.77 -9.12
N SER A 102 -7.06 -8.29 -8.42
CA SER A 102 -7.79 -7.09 -8.81
C SER A 102 -7.49 -5.92 -7.89
N VAL A 103 -7.12 -4.81 -8.52
CA VAL A 103 -6.94 -3.52 -7.88
C VAL A 103 -7.97 -2.55 -8.45
N THR A 104 -8.83 -2.03 -7.59
CA THR A 104 -9.83 -1.01 -7.94
C THR A 104 -9.52 0.26 -7.19
N TYR A 105 -9.35 1.36 -7.93
CA TYR A 105 -9.00 2.65 -7.36
C TYR A 105 -10.03 3.70 -7.77
N THR A 106 -10.62 4.32 -6.75
CA THR A 106 -11.72 5.29 -6.91
C THR A 106 -11.34 6.60 -6.26
N VAL A 107 -11.59 7.73 -6.94
CA VAL A 107 -11.34 9.08 -6.43
C VAL A 107 -12.50 10.00 -6.78
N GLY A 108 -13.25 10.45 -5.78
CA GLY A 108 -14.42 11.31 -5.95
C GLY A 108 -15.39 10.79 -7.02
N GLY A 109 -15.68 9.48 -6.99
CA GLY A 109 -16.60 8.80 -7.91
C GLY A 109 -15.98 8.25 -9.20
N THR A 110 -14.84 8.76 -9.64
CA THR A 110 -14.13 8.25 -10.83
C THR A 110 -13.36 6.98 -10.47
N THR A 111 -13.46 5.91 -11.27
CA THR A 111 -12.87 4.61 -10.95
C THR A 111 -12.04 4.08 -12.10
N VAL A 112 -10.84 3.58 -11.78
CA VAL A 112 -9.97 2.79 -12.66
C VAL A 112 -9.72 1.44 -12.02
N THR A 113 -9.66 0.39 -12.82
CA THR A 113 -9.54 -0.99 -12.33
C THR A 113 -8.57 -1.78 -13.19
N TRP A 114 -7.81 -2.65 -12.53
CA TRP A 114 -6.98 -3.63 -13.20
C TRP A 114 -7.11 -5.01 -12.54
N SER A 115 -7.47 -6.02 -13.34
CA SER A 115 -7.66 -7.42 -12.90
C SER A 115 -6.61 -8.36 -13.49
N GLY A 116 -5.34 -7.98 -13.35
CA GLY A 116 -4.20 -8.74 -13.86
C GLY A 116 -2.97 -8.70 -12.94
N LEU A 117 -3.13 -8.28 -11.68
CA LEU A 117 -2.04 -8.24 -10.71
C LEU A 117 -1.51 -9.67 -10.49
N GLY A 118 -0.22 -9.86 -10.75
CA GLY A 118 0.44 -11.15 -10.64
C GLY A 118 1.28 -11.27 -9.37
N GLY A 119 0.99 -12.27 -8.56
CA GLY A 119 1.75 -12.62 -7.35
C GLY A 119 1.54 -11.65 -6.17
N GLY A 120 2.07 -12.03 -5.01
CA GLY A 120 1.95 -11.24 -3.78
C GLY A 120 2.87 -10.03 -3.69
N PHE A 121 2.62 -9.22 -2.67
CA PHE A 121 3.45 -8.10 -2.23
C PHE A 121 3.40 -7.96 -0.72
N THR A 122 4.52 -7.51 -0.13
CA THR A 122 4.69 -7.40 1.32
C THR A 122 4.64 -5.97 1.85
N ASP A 123 4.71 -4.98 0.94
CA ASP A 123 4.83 -3.58 1.27
C ASP A 123 3.89 -2.71 0.42
N ILE A 124 3.39 -1.64 1.03
CA ILE A 124 2.68 -0.56 0.34
C ILE A 124 3.48 0.73 0.57
N PHE A 125 3.79 1.44 -0.51
CA PHE A 125 4.36 2.78 -0.43
C PHE A 125 3.34 3.80 -0.91
N ILE A 126 3.09 4.83 -0.10
CA ILE A 126 2.28 5.98 -0.49
C ILE A 126 3.26 7.13 -0.70
N ARG A 127 3.28 7.68 -1.91
CA ARG A 127 4.19 8.75 -2.34
C ARG A 127 3.38 9.99 -2.65
N THR A 128 3.78 11.15 -2.14
CA THR A 128 3.28 12.47 -2.58
C THR A 128 4.37 13.23 -3.31
N ARG A 129 3.97 14.13 -4.20
CA ARG A 129 4.87 15.07 -4.87
C ARG A 129 4.19 16.42 -5.03
N SER A 130 4.88 17.50 -4.65
CA SER A 130 4.46 18.87 -4.96
C SER A 130 5.08 19.39 -6.25
N ALA A 131 4.35 20.26 -6.94
CA ALA A 131 4.89 21.19 -7.95
C ALA A 131 5.36 22.49 -7.26
N THR A 132 5.99 23.39 -8.01
CA THR A 132 6.31 24.75 -7.55
C THR A 132 5.08 25.47 -6.98
N ASP A 133 5.23 26.10 -5.81
CA ASP A 133 4.19 26.86 -5.11
C ASP A 133 2.87 26.10 -4.93
N SER A 134 2.98 24.79 -4.70
CA SER A 134 1.84 23.90 -4.49
C SER A 134 1.99 23.04 -3.25
N THR A 135 0.89 22.46 -2.83
CA THR A 135 0.81 21.53 -1.71
C THR A 135 -0.08 20.36 -2.09
N LEU A 136 0.36 19.17 -1.76
CA LEU A 136 -0.46 17.96 -1.78
C LEU A 136 -0.59 17.44 -0.36
N THR A 137 -1.83 17.31 0.09
CA THR A 137 -2.14 16.67 1.37
C THR A 137 -2.95 15.41 1.14
N LEU A 138 -2.51 14.30 1.73
CA LEU A 138 -3.31 13.12 1.98
C LEU A 138 -3.63 13.09 3.47
N SER A 139 -4.91 12.97 3.81
CA SER A 139 -5.38 12.99 5.20
C SER A 139 -6.33 11.85 5.50
N GLY A 140 -6.40 11.48 6.78
CA GLY A 140 -7.28 10.41 7.25
C GLY A 140 -6.98 9.07 6.58
N LEU A 141 -5.70 8.77 6.34
CA LEU A 141 -5.29 7.50 5.75
C LEU A 141 -5.64 6.35 6.69
N ASP A 142 -6.35 5.35 6.18
CA ASP A 142 -6.79 4.17 6.95
C ASP A 142 -6.71 2.91 6.08
N LEU A 143 -6.07 1.86 6.60
CA LEU A 143 -5.98 0.55 5.96
C LEU A 143 -6.72 -0.49 6.81
N ASP A 144 -7.94 -0.86 6.42
CA ASP A 144 -8.81 -1.78 7.16
C ASP A 144 -8.91 -1.48 8.68
N GLY A 145 -9.05 -0.20 9.04
CA GLY A 145 -9.12 0.26 10.42
C GLY A 145 -7.76 0.53 11.08
N LEU A 146 -6.64 0.30 10.39
CA LEU A 146 -5.33 0.80 10.80
C LEU A 146 -5.17 2.25 10.37
N ALA A 147 -5.31 3.17 11.33
CA ALA A 147 -5.04 4.59 11.12
C ALA A 147 -3.54 4.84 10.81
N ILE A 148 -3.27 5.46 9.66
CA ILE A 148 -1.94 5.77 9.11
C ILE A 148 -1.57 7.25 9.25
N GLY A 149 -2.54 8.13 9.49
CA GLY A 149 -2.30 9.57 9.66
C GLY A 149 -2.33 10.33 8.35
N ASN A 150 -1.48 11.36 8.23
CA ASN A 150 -1.48 12.29 7.10
C ASN A 150 -0.10 12.31 6.41
N LEU A 151 -0.07 12.63 5.12
CA LEU A 151 1.14 12.83 4.34
C LEU A 151 1.04 14.14 3.56
N VAL A 152 2.04 15.01 3.66
CA VAL A 152 2.03 16.33 3.03
C VAL A 152 3.35 16.54 2.32
N SER A 153 3.30 16.92 1.04
CA SER A 153 4.46 17.47 0.32
C SER A 153 4.13 18.90 -0.11
N SER A 154 5.07 19.83 0.09
CA SER A 154 4.83 21.25 -0.20
C SER A 154 6.07 21.95 -0.74
N GLY A 155 5.88 22.97 -1.57
CA GLY A 155 6.96 23.85 -2.00
C GLY A 155 7.37 23.61 -3.45
N ASN A 156 8.58 23.12 -3.71
CA ASN A 156 9.16 23.12 -5.05
C ASN A 156 9.72 21.77 -5.46
N GLY A 157 8.84 20.80 -5.73
CA GLY A 157 9.27 19.45 -6.11
C GLY A 157 9.48 18.50 -4.93
N ASP A 158 8.96 18.86 -3.75
CA ASP A 158 9.06 18.05 -2.54
C ASP A 158 8.37 16.69 -2.72
N VAL A 159 8.95 15.65 -2.12
CA VAL A 159 8.52 14.25 -2.26
C VAL A 159 8.60 13.55 -0.91
N ASP A 160 7.45 13.06 -0.45
CA ASP A 160 7.34 12.35 0.82
C ASP A 160 6.74 10.98 0.64
N TYR A 161 7.05 10.11 1.60
CA TYR A 161 6.62 8.73 1.60
C TYR A 161 6.10 8.26 2.95
N ILE A 162 5.07 7.40 2.90
CA ILE A 162 4.75 6.45 3.95
C ILE A 162 5.04 5.05 3.42
N ARG A 163 5.58 4.20 4.29
CA ARG A 163 5.75 2.77 4.03
C ARG A 163 4.91 1.98 5.02
N ILE A 164 4.07 1.09 4.51
CA ILE A 164 3.30 0.12 5.27
C ILE A 164 3.90 -1.27 5.00
N ARG A 165 4.18 -2.02 6.07
CA ARG A 165 4.81 -3.34 6.04
C ARG A 165 3.86 -4.37 6.61
N ASN A 166 3.66 -5.47 5.90
CA ASN A 166 2.98 -6.65 6.43
C ASN A 166 3.96 -7.68 7.03
N MET A 167 5.04 -7.18 7.65
CA MET A 167 6.06 -7.99 8.34
C MET A 167 6.63 -9.17 7.53
N GLY A 168 6.74 -8.99 6.21
CA GLY A 168 7.26 -10.01 5.29
C GLY A 168 6.23 -11.06 4.83
N MET A 169 4.97 -10.92 5.21
CA MET A 169 3.84 -11.71 4.70
C MET A 169 3.18 -10.98 3.53
N ASP A 170 2.57 -11.72 2.62
CA ASP A 170 1.77 -11.12 1.55
C ASP A 170 0.53 -10.44 2.13
N PHE A 171 0.17 -9.26 1.61
CA PHE A 171 -1.12 -8.65 1.91
C PHE A 171 -2.26 -9.52 1.35
N GLY A 172 -3.28 -9.75 2.19
CA GLY A 172 -4.58 -10.29 1.75
C GLY A 172 -5.46 -9.19 1.13
N ALA A 173 -6.75 -9.46 1.00
CA ALA A 173 -7.71 -8.43 0.59
C ALA A 173 -7.71 -7.27 1.59
N PHE A 174 -7.78 -6.04 1.08
CA PHE A 174 -7.85 -4.85 1.92
C PHE A 174 -8.53 -3.67 1.22
N THR A 175 -8.92 -2.69 2.03
CA THR A 175 -9.29 -1.34 1.59
C THR A 175 -8.40 -0.30 2.26
N LEU A 176 -7.71 0.51 1.45
CA LEU A 176 -7.03 1.73 1.87
C LEU A 176 -7.88 2.93 1.50
N THR A 177 -8.21 3.78 2.46
CA THR A 177 -9.00 5.00 2.24
C THR A 177 -8.24 6.24 2.66
N GLY A 178 -8.69 7.40 2.17
CA GLY A 178 -8.21 8.70 2.61
C GLY A 178 -8.89 9.84 1.87
N THR A 179 -8.45 11.06 2.17
CA THR A 179 -8.86 12.29 1.47
C THR A 179 -7.64 12.97 0.89
N GLN A 180 -7.68 13.28 -0.40
CA GLN A 180 -6.64 14.04 -1.09
C GLN A 180 -7.06 15.51 -1.21
N ASN A 181 -6.07 16.40 -1.18
CA ASN A 181 -6.22 17.82 -1.49
C ASN A 181 -5.04 18.28 -2.36
N PHE A 182 -5.34 18.73 -3.57
CA PHE A 182 -4.40 19.44 -4.43
C PHE A 182 -4.61 20.95 -4.28
N ALA A 183 -3.61 21.65 -3.76
CA ALA A 183 -3.61 23.10 -3.64
C ALA A 183 -2.44 23.71 -4.44
N TRP A 184 -2.68 24.80 -5.16
CA TRP A 184 -1.65 25.50 -5.92
C TRP A 184 -1.90 27.01 -5.97
N ALA A 185 -0.82 27.79 -6.08
CA ALA A 185 -0.89 29.20 -6.39
C ALA A 185 -0.70 29.46 -7.89
N GLY A 186 -1.39 30.46 -8.43
CA GLY A 186 -1.21 30.88 -9.82
C GLY A 186 -1.73 29.86 -10.84
N ALA A 187 -0.91 29.56 -11.85
CA ALA A 187 -1.26 28.63 -12.91
C ALA A 187 -1.33 27.20 -12.38
N GLN A 188 -2.29 26.44 -12.88
CA GLN A 188 -2.44 25.05 -12.50
C GLN A 188 -1.22 24.22 -12.93
N PRO A 189 -0.66 23.38 -12.03
CA PRO A 189 0.40 22.44 -12.39
C PRO A 189 -0.02 21.47 -13.49
N SER A 190 0.92 20.81 -14.15
CA SER A 190 0.62 19.80 -15.18
C SER A 190 1.69 18.72 -15.22
N ASN A 191 1.46 17.68 -16.02
CA ASN A 191 2.42 16.60 -16.30
C ASN A 191 2.92 15.88 -15.05
N SER A 192 2.02 15.53 -14.12
CA SER A 192 2.35 14.87 -12.85
C SER A 192 3.24 15.70 -11.91
N ALA A 193 3.39 17.02 -12.14
CA ALA A 193 4.16 17.86 -11.24
C ALA A 193 3.56 17.90 -9.83
N LEU A 194 2.23 17.82 -9.72
CA LEU A 194 1.47 17.64 -8.49
C LEU A 194 0.71 16.31 -8.56
N ALA A 195 1.11 15.32 -7.75
CA ALA A 195 0.61 13.95 -7.86
C ALA A 195 0.87 13.12 -6.60
N TYR A 196 0.06 12.08 -6.38
CA TYR A 196 0.39 11.00 -5.47
C TYR A 196 0.23 9.63 -6.12
N GLN A 197 0.98 8.67 -5.58
CA GLN A 197 0.98 7.29 -6.00
C GLN A 197 0.80 6.36 -4.80
N ILE A 198 0.09 5.26 -5.00
CA ILE A 198 0.07 4.14 -4.07
C ILE A 198 0.68 2.94 -4.79
N LYS A 199 1.74 2.39 -4.23
CA LYS A 199 2.58 1.36 -4.86
C LYS A 199 2.52 0.08 -4.05
N LEU A 200 2.00 -0.98 -4.66
CA LEU A 200 1.98 -2.33 -4.10
C LEU A 200 3.28 -3.02 -4.52
N THR A 201 4.16 -3.36 -3.57
CA THR A 201 5.57 -3.62 -3.88
C THR A 201 6.16 -4.73 -3.01
N ASN A 202 7.08 -5.49 -3.61
CA ASN A 202 8.03 -6.30 -2.85
C ASN A 202 9.33 -5.54 -2.61
N VAL A 203 10.03 -5.83 -1.53
CA VAL A 203 11.29 -5.16 -1.20
C VAL A 203 12.44 -6.16 -1.09
N ILE A 204 13.63 -5.70 -1.42
CA ILE A 204 14.86 -6.42 -1.09
C ILE A 204 15.04 -6.38 0.44
N PRO A 205 15.18 -7.54 1.14
CA PRO A 205 15.39 -7.54 2.59
C PRO A 205 16.64 -6.76 2.97
N GLU A 206 16.53 -5.94 4.01
CA GLU A 206 17.69 -5.20 4.51
C GLU A 206 18.74 -6.18 5.10
N PRO A 207 20.05 -5.99 4.85
CA PRO A 207 21.09 -6.92 5.29
C PRO A 207 21.11 -7.21 6.81
N GLY A 208 20.58 -6.29 7.62
CA GLY A 208 20.50 -6.45 9.09
C GLY A 208 19.58 -7.60 9.54
N THR A 209 18.53 -7.89 8.78
CA THR A 209 17.55 -8.95 9.11
C THR A 209 18.15 -10.36 9.01
N LEU A 210 19.09 -10.56 8.10
CA LEU A 210 19.80 -11.85 7.94
C LEU A 210 20.83 -12.08 9.06
N SER A 211 21.43 -11.01 9.56
CA SER A 211 22.45 -11.09 10.63
C SER A 211 21.86 -11.59 11.96
N LEU A 212 20.62 -11.20 12.30
CA LEU A 212 19.98 -11.62 13.56
C LEU A 212 19.61 -13.12 13.55
N LEU A 213 19.16 -13.64 12.40
CA LEU A 213 18.87 -15.08 12.20
C LEU A 213 20.14 -15.93 12.33
N ALA A 214 21.27 -15.45 11.77
CA ALA A 214 22.55 -16.16 11.86
C ALA A 214 23.08 -16.26 13.29
N VAL A 215 22.95 -15.19 14.09
CA VAL A 215 23.41 -15.18 15.50
C VAL A 215 22.49 -16.02 16.40
N GLY A 216 21.17 -15.98 16.19
CA GLY A 216 20.20 -16.79 16.94
C GLY A 216 20.38 -18.30 16.74
N GLY A 217 20.66 -18.73 15.50
CA GLY A 217 20.92 -20.14 15.17
C GLY A 217 22.20 -20.69 15.82
N LEU A 218 23.26 -19.88 15.85
CA LEU A 218 24.53 -20.26 16.51
C LEU A 218 24.41 -20.33 18.04
N GLY A 219 23.58 -19.46 18.65
CA GLY A 219 23.31 -19.50 20.09
C GLY A 219 22.60 -20.78 20.55
N LEU A 220 21.62 -21.27 19.76
CA LEU A 220 20.89 -22.49 20.06
C LEU A 220 21.73 -23.77 19.88
N LEU A 221 22.64 -23.79 18.89
CA LEU A 221 23.57 -24.89 18.70
C LEU A 221 24.60 -25.01 19.85
N ARG A 222 24.96 -23.89 20.49
CA ARG A 222 25.90 -23.88 21.61
C ARG A 222 25.28 -24.37 22.93
N ARG A 223 23.96 -24.33 23.08
CA ARG A 223 23.25 -24.79 24.30
C ARG A 223 23.03 -26.30 24.33
N ARG A 224 23.15 -27.00 23.20
CA ARG A 224 22.94 -28.45 23.10
C ARG A 224 24.17 -29.31 23.39
N ARG A 225 25.29 -28.70 23.83
CA ARG A 225 26.55 -29.37 24.18
C ARG A 225 26.97 -29.18 25.65
N ARG A 226 26.01 -29.08 26.57
CA ARG A 226 26.27 -29.22 28.01
C ARG A 226 25.36 -30.27 28.60
#